data_AF-A0A2S7PLH8-F1
#
_entry.id   AF-A0A2S7PLH8-F1
#
_cell.length_a   1.000
_cell.length_b   1.000
_cell.length_c   1.000
_cell.angle_alpha   90.00
_cell.angle_beta   90.00
_cell.angle_gamma   90.00
#
_symmetry.space_group_name_H-M   'P 1'
#
loop_
_entity.id
_entity.type
_entity.pdbx_description
1 polymer ?
#
loop_
_entity_poly.entity_id
_entity_poly.type
_entity_poly.pdbx_seq_one_letter_code
_entity_poly.pdbx_strand_id
1 'polypeptide(L)'
;MNPSAANAKVHTVVVGSTNSSLLVFTPQEVIANPGDTVQFQFSMRNHTVTQSSAEAPCMPIANAIHSGFVPVGANQTMVTTFDVSINDTKPIYMYCAQGKHCQEGMVMTINAGNSTQNVGTYKAAAKVATANVPAQRVNGGKLGQVAANDATTVPLKRL
;
A
#
# COMPACT_ATOMS: atom_id res chain seq x y z
N MET A 1 8.74 19.94 28.97
CA MET A 1 8.55 20.71 27.73
C MET A 1 8.34 19.70 26.62
N ASN A 2 7.18 19.75 25.96
CA ASN A 2 6.78 18.83 24.89
C ASN A 2 7.64 19.16 23.65
N PRO A 3 8.51 18.27 23.16
CA PRO A 3 9.25 18.56 21.94
C PRO A 3 8.22 18.70 20.82
N SER A 4 8.29 19.86 20.15
CA SER A 4 7.49 20.20 18.99
C SER A 4 7.36 19.00 18.06
N ALA A 5 6.13 18.64 17.69
CA ALA A 5 5.89 17.73 16.58
C ALA A 5 6.71 18.26 15.38
N ALA A 6 7.78 17.55 15.03
CA ALA A 6 8.42 17.72 13.75
C ALA A 6 7.33 17.57 12.68
N ASN A 7 7.39 18.37 11.63
CA ASN A 7 6.37 18.42 10.57
C ASN A 7 6.18 17.02 9.97
N ALA A 8 5.20 16.26 10.49
CA ALA A 8 4.89 14.91 10.07
C ALA A 8 4.46 14.94 8.59
N LYS A 9 5.19 14.24 7.74
CA LYS A 9 4.93 14.22 6.30
C LYS A 9 3.88 13.17 5.97
N VAL A 10 3.08 13.48 4.95
CA VAL A 10 2.21 12.50 4.29
C VAL A 10 2.90 12.03 3.02
N HIS A 11 3.12 10.72 2.91
CA HIS A 11 3.62 10.05 1.72
C HIS A 11 2.45 9.37 1.02
N THR A 12 2.06 9.88 -0.14
CA THR A 12 0.94 9.30 -0.88
C THR A 12 1.39 8.11 -1.71
N VAL A 13 0.63 7.02 -1.61
CA VAL A 13 0.75 5.84 -2.47
C VAL A 13 -0.58 5.61 -3.14
N VAL A 14 -0.61 5.55 -4.45
CA VAL A 14 -1.82 5.15 -5.16
C VAL A 14 -1.87 3.63 -5.32
N VAL A 15 -3.01 3.05 -4.98
CA VAL A 15 -3.27 1.60 -5.01
C VAL A 15 -4.13 1.26 -6.22
N GLY A 16 -3.56 0.62 -7.22
CA GLY A 16 -4.22 0.34 -8.51
C GLY A 16 -3.94 1.42 -9.55
N SER A 17 -4.68 1.37 -10.65
CA SER A 17 -4.52 2.30 -11.78
C SER A 17 -5.80 2.44 -12.57
N THR A 18 -5.96 3.59 -13.25
CA THR A 18 -7.02 3.75 -14.25
C THR A 18 -6.78 2.91 -15.51
N ASN A 19 -5.55 2.44 -15.74
CA ASN A 19 -5.27 1.40 -16.72
C ASN A 19 -5.48 0.03 -16.04
N SER A 20 -6.56 -0.67 -16.41
CA SER A 20 -6.91 -1.95 -15.78
C SER A 20 -5.90 -3.07 -15.96
N SER A 21 -4.94 -2.93 -16.89
CA SER A 21 -3.85 -3.89 -17.07
C SER A 21 -2.66 -3.62 -16.15
N LEU A 22 -2.65 -2.51 -15.39
CA LEU A 22 -1.61 -2.17 -14.44
C LEU A 22 -2.04 -2.51 -13.01
N LEU A 23 -1.38 -3.51 -12.43
CA LEU A 23 -1.55 -3.91 -11.03
C LEU A 23 -0.37 -3.39 -10.23
N VAL A 24 -0.53 -2.22 -9.60
CA VAL A 24 0.63 -1.49 -9.06
C VAL A 24 0.28 -0.66 -7.83
N PHE A 25 1.26 -0.51 -6.95
CA PHE A 25 1.34 0.56 -5.96
C PHE A 25 2.26 1.65 -6.52
N THR A 26 1.88 2.92 -6.52
CA THR A 26 2.80 3.98 -6.98
C THR A 26 2.96 5.08 -5.93
N PRO A 27 4.20 5.37 -5.49
CA PRO A 27 5.43 4.63 -5.81
C PRO A 27 5.42 3.21 -5.21
N GLN A 28 6.28 2.34 -5.74
CA GLN A 28 6.48 0.97 -5.20
C GLN A 28 7.45 0.93 -4.00
N GLU A 29 8.14 2.03 -3.73
CA GLU A 29 9.08 2.18 -2.62
C GLU A 29 8.83 3.53 -1.95
N VAL A 30 8.69 3.51 -0.63
CA VAL A 30 8.52 4.71 0.20
C VAL A 30 9.59 4.71 1.29
N ILE A 31 10.21 5.86 1.54
CA ILE A 31 11.06 6.08 2.70
C ILE A 31 10.36 7.12 3.58
N ALA A 32 10.06 6.75 4.82
CA ALA A 32 9.27 7.54 5.76
C ALA A 32 9.88 7.50 7.16
N ASN A 33 9.86 8.64 7.86
CA ASN A 33 10.38 8.75 9.22
C ASN A 33 9.31 8.37 10.25
N PRO A 34 9.72 7.98 11.48
CA PRO A 34 8.79 7.87 12.60
C PRO A 34 7.99 9.17 12.78
N GLY A 35 6.67 9.06 12.87
CA GLY A 35 5.73 10.18 12.91
C GLY A 35 5.11 10.55 11.56
N ASP A 36 5.69 10.11 10.44
CA ASP A 36 5.09 10.29 9.12
C ASP A 36 3.85 9.38 8.94
N THR A 37 3.03 9.69 7.93
CA THR A 37 1.91 8.86 7.50
C THR A 37 2.11 8.42 6.05
N VAL A 38 1.91 7.14 5.76
CA VAL A 38 1.75 6.66 4.39
C VAL A 38 0.26 6.58 4.09
N GLN A 39 -0.22 7.43 3.18
CA GLN A 39 -1.62 7.49 2.77
C GLN A 39 -1.81 6.72 1.46
N PHE A 40 -2.54 5.62 1.55
CA PHE A 40 -2.90 4.79 0.41
C PHE A 40 -4.19 5.29 -0.23
N GLN A 41 -4.14 5.82 -1.45
CA GLN A 41 -5.30 6.30 -2.20
C GLN A 41 -5.74 5.24 -3.21
N PHE A 42 -6.95 4.71 -3.05
CA PHE A 42 -7.42 3.59 -3.88
C PHE A 42 -7.95 4.05 -5.23
N SER A 43 -7.43 3.45 -6.28
CA SER A 43 -7.83 3.62 -7.66
C SER A 43 -8.64 2.43 -8.12
N MET A 44 -9.62 2.68 -9.01
CA MET A 44 -10.44 1.72 -9.78
C MET A 44 -10.32 0.22 -9.44
N ARG A 45 -11.48 -0.47 -9.36
CA ARG A 45 -11.61 -1.90 -9.05
C ARG A 45 -11.32 -2.18 -7.57
N ASN A 46 -11.01 -3.44 -7.25
CA ASN A 46 -10.90 -3.92 -5.89
C ASN A 46 -9.45 -4.26 -5.57
N HIS A 47 -8.90 -3.64 -4.53
CA HIS A 47 -7.53 -3.83 -4.10
C HIS A 47 -7.44 -3.93 -2.58
N THR A 48 -6.28 -4.39 -2.09
CA THR A 48 -5.94 -4.35 -0.67
C THR A 48 -4.56 -3.72 -0.49
N VAL A 49 -4.31 -3.21 0.70
CA VAL A 49 -2.99 -2.99 1.29
C VAL A 49 -2.86 -4.01 2.41
N THR A 50 -2.02 -5.02 2.22
CA THR A 50 -1.88 -6.13 3.16
C THR A 50 -0.41 -6.36 3.47
N GLN A 51 -0.05 -6.38 4.75
CA GLN A 51 1.32 -6.59 5.17
C GLN A 51 1.67 -8.08 5.22
N SER A 52 2.83 -8.44 4.66
CA SER A 52 3.49 -9.74 4.83
C SER A 52 4.92 -9.58 5.37
N SER A 53 5.65 -10.69 5.49
CA SER A 53 7.10 -10.65 5.64
C SER A 53 7.78 -10.61 4.25
N ALA A 54 9.09 -10.33 4.23
CA ALA A 54 9.87 -10.35 2.99
C ALA A 54 9.98 -11.79 2.41
N GLU A 55 10.03 -12.78 3.31
CA GLU A 55 10.26 -14.20 3.01
C GLU A 55 8.97 -14.94 2.65
N ALA A 56 7.83 -14.43 3.10
CA ALA A 56 6.51 -15.00 2.84
C ALA A 56 5.58 -13.97 2.16
N PRO A 57 5.92 -13.48 0.94
CA PRO A 57 5.02 -12.62 0.18
C PRO A 57 3.66 -13.29 -0.05
N CYS A 58 2.65 -12.47 -0.27
CA CYS A 58 1.28 -12.91 -0.55
C CYS A 58 0.58 -13.67 0.60
N MET A 59 1.19 -13.67 1.79
CA MET A 59 0.65 -14.28 3.03
C MET A 59 0.59 -13.23 4.15
N PRO A 60 -0.57 -13.01 4.77
CA PRO A 60 -0.74 -11.89 5.69
C PRO A 60 -0.11 -12.21 7.05
N ILE A 61 0.56 -11.22 7.65
CA ILE A 61 0.96 -11.30 9.07
C ILE A 61 -0.27 -11.04 9.94
N ALA A 62 -0.51 -11.86 10.96
CA ALA A 62 -1.61 -11.63 11.90
C ALA A 62 -1.44 -10.31 12.67
N ASN A 63 -2.53 -9.55 12.85
CA ASN A 63 -2.55 -8.27 13.58
C ASN A 63 -1.57 -7.20 13.05
N ALA A 64 -1.28 -7.24 11.75
CA ALA A 64 -0.44 -6.27 11.04
C ALA A 64 -1.27 -5.23 10.26
N ILE A 65 -0.66 -4.53 9.31
CA ILE A 65 -1.32 -3.50 8.50
C ILE A 65 -2.15 -4.14 7.38
N HIS A 66 -3.47 -3.95 7.46
CA HIS A 66 -4.45 -4.54 6.54
C HIS A 66 -5.59 -3.57 6.28
N SER A 67 -5.80 -3.13 5.04
CA SER A 67 -6.95 -2.29 4.68
C SER A 67 -8.25 -3.08 4.52
N GLY A 68 -8.15 -4.41 4.35
CA GLY A 68 -9.22 -5.20 3.74
C GLY A 68 -9.39 -4.87 2.26
N PHE A 69 -10.41 -5.47 1.64
CA PHE A 69 -10.78 -5.17 0.24
C PHE A 69 -11.48 -3.82 0.14
N VAL A 70 -10.95 -2.95 -0.71
CA VAL A 70 -11.50 -1.62 -0.98
C VAL A 70 -11.92 -1.55 -2.45
N PRO A 71 -13.22 -1.75 -2.75
CA PRO A 71 -13.75 -1.61 -4.10
C PRO A 71 -13.96 -0.13 -4.45
N VAL A 72 -13.48 0.27 -5.63
CA VAL A 72 -13.61 1.62 -6.18
C VAL A 72 -14.30 1.55 -7.54
N GLY A 73 -15.45 2.22 -7.65
CA GLY A 73 -16.21 2.34 -8.90
C GLY A 73 -15.61 3.35 -9.88
N ALA A 74 -16.19 3.45 -11.08
CA ALA A 74 -15.88 4.53 -12.01
C ALA A 74 -16.48 5.87 -11.53
N ASN A 75 -15.92 6.98 -12.02
CA ASN A 75 -16.45 8.35 -11.86
C ASN A 75 -16.74 8.78 -10.40
N GLN A 76 -15.91 8.35 -9.45
CA GLN A 76 -16.08 8.74 -8.05
C GLN A 76 -15.63 10.19 -7.82
N THR A 77 -16.41 10.95 -7.05
CA THR A 77 -16.05 12.30 -6.59
C THR A 77 -15.19 12.29 -5.32
N MET A 78 -15.13 11.15 -4.64
CA MET A 78 -14.31 10.90 -3.46
C MET A 78 -13.41 9.69 -3.69
N VAL A 79 -12.15 9.79 -3.27
CA VAL A 79 -11.17 8.70 -3.30
C VAL A 79 -11.03 8.14 -1.89
N THR A 80 -11.30 6.84 -1.74
CA THR A 80 -11.07 6.15 -0.46
C THR A 80 -9.59 6.09 -0.15
N THR A 81 -9.23 6.40 1.09
CA THR A 81 -7.86 6.32 1.60
C THR A 81 -7.72 5.27 2.70
N PHE A 82 -6.50 4.79 2.89
CA PHE A 82 -6.10 4.04 4.08
C PHE A 82 -4.81 4.65 4.61
N ASP A 83 -4.86 5.23 5.81
CA ASP A 83 -3.76 5.99 6.40
C ASP A 83 -3.01 5.14 7.42
N VAL A 84 -1.71 4.97 7.23
CA VAL A 84 -0.82 4.16 8.08
C VAL A 84 0.22 5.06 8.73
N SER A 85 0.19 5.15 10.06
CA SER A 85 1.22 5.88 10.82
C SER A 85 2.52 5.07 10.90
N ILE A 86 3.64 5.70 10.60
CA ILE A 86 4.96 5.09 10.66
C ILE A 86 5.54 5.32 12.05
N ASN A 87 5.83 4.22 12.77
CA ASN A 87 6.28 4.26 14.16
C ASN A 87 7.80 4.06 14.31
N ASP A 88 8.43 3.41 13.35
CA ASP A 88 9.87 3.16 13.31
C ASP A 88 10.37 3.09 11.86
N THR A 89 11.67 2.89 11.68
CA THR A 89 12.30 2.78 10.36
C THR A 89 12.48 1.32 9.90
N LYS A 90 11.78 0.35 10.51
CA LYS A 90 11.89 -1.05 10.09
C LYS A 90 11.24 -1.23 8.70
N PRO A 91 11.79 -2.09 7.84
CA PRO A 91 11.17 -2.40 6.56
C PRO A 91 9.77 -2.99 6.72
N ILE A 92 8.84 -2.51 5.90
CA ILE A 92 7.47 -3.02 5.79
C ILE A 92 7.25 -3.47 4.35
N TYR A 93 6.64 -4.65 4.18
CA TYR A 93 6.38 -5.27 2.88
C TYR A 93 4.87 -5.40 2.69
N MET A 94 4.35 -4.81 1.62
CA MET A 94 2.91 -4.78 1.33
C MET A 94 2.60 -5.45 0.01
N TYR A 95 1.45 -6.13 -0.07
CA TYR A 95 0.94 -6.72 -1.29
C TYR A 95 -0.56 -6.49 -1.44
N CYS A 96 -1.06 -6.67 -2.67
CA CYS A 96 -2.48 -6.73 -2.96
C CYS A 96 -2.96 -8.20 -2.98
N ALA A 97 -3.93 -8.51 -2.13
CA ALA A 97 -4.50 -9.85 -1.95
C ALA A 97 -5.63 -10.19 -2.95
N GLN A 98 -5.91 -9.31 -3.91
CA GLN A 98 -6.88 -9.57 -4.97
C GLN A 98 -6.33 -10.57 -5.99
N GLY A 99 -7.03 -11.69 -6.21
CA GLY A 99 -6.71 -12.66 -7.26
C GLY A 99 -5.24 -13.04 -7.29
N LYS A 100 -4.57 -12.85 -8.43
CA LYS A 100 -3.13 -13.07 -8.62
C LYS A 100 -2.30 -11.78 -8.58
N HIS A 101 -2.86 -10.66 -8.10
CA HIS A 101 -2.19 -9.36 -8.16
C HIS A 101 -0.81 -9.37 -7.47
N CYS A 102 -0.68 -10.05 -6.32
CA CYS A 102 0.61 -10.19 -5.65
C CYS A 102 1.65 -10.91 -6.53
N GLN A 103 1.29 -12.07 -7.09
CA GLN A 103 2.17 -12.84 -8.00
C GLN A 103 2.48 -12.08 -9.30
N GLU A 104 1.55 -11.23 -9.76
CA GLU A 104 1.73 -10.37 -10.93
C GLU A 104 2.54 -9.10 -10.61
N GLY A 105 2.99 -8.95 -9.36
CA GLY A 105 3.96 -7.95 -8.96
C GLY A 105 3.35 -6.67 -8.37
N MET A 106 2.08 -6.71 -7.97
CA MET A 106 1.43 -5.67 -7.18
C MET A 106 1.90 -5.78 -5.73
N VAL A 107 3.13 -5.32 -5.51
CA VAL A 107 3.84 -5.28 -4.23
C VAL A 107 4.55 -3.95 -4.06
N MET A 108 4.81 -3.57 -2.81
CA MET A 108 5.63 -2.41 -2.48
C MET A 108 6.38 -2.59 -1.15
N THR A 109 7.31 -1.69 -0.90
CA THR A 109 8.05 -1.61 0.36
C THR A 109 7.95 -0.21 0.98
N ILE A 110 8.00 -0.15 2.31
CA ILE A 110 8.24 1.08 3.08
C ILE A 110 9.52 0.85 3.89
N ASN A 111 10.48 1.77 3.85
CA ASN A 111 11.74 1.71 4.59
C ASN A 111 12.60 0.47 4.33
N ALA A 112 12.44 -0.21 3.18
CA ALA A 112 13.38 -1.22 2.70
C ALA A 112 14.51 -0.51 1.93
N GLY A 113 15.79 -0.82 2.22
CA GLY A 113 16.89 0.05 1.78
C GLY A 113 18.26 -0.58 1.58
N ASN A 114 18.36 -1.90 1.38
CA ASN A 114 19.64 -2.53 1.02
C ASN A 114 19.49 -3.50 -0.17
N SER A 115 20.62 -3.99 -0.70
CA SER A 115 20.65 -4.82 -1.90
C SER A 115 19.84 -6.11 -1.79
N THR A 116 19.56 -6.60 -0.58
CA THR A 116 18.76 -7.81 -0.34
C THR A 116 17.34 -7.48 0.12
N GLN A 117 17.13 -6.34 0.78
CA GLN A 117 15.84 -5.84 1.27
C GLN A 117 15.40 -4.63 0.42
N ASN A 118 14.90 -4.91 -0.79
CA ASN A 118 14.32 -3.92 -1.71
C ASN A 118 13.08 -4.49 -2.41
N VAL A 119 12.33 -3.64 -3.12
CA VAL A 119 11.09 -4.08 -3.79
C VAL A 119 11.35 -5.09 -4.90
N GLY A 120 12.50 -5.05 -5.56
CA GLY A 120 12.88 -5.99 -6.62
C GLY A 120 12.97 -7.42 -6.09
N THR A 121 13.69 -7.62 -4.99
CA THR A 121 13.79 -8.93 -4.31
C THR A 121 12.42 -9.41 -3.84
N TYR A 122 11.64 -8.52 -3.22
CA TYR A 122 10.31 -8.87 -2.72
C TYR A 122 9.34 -9.25 -3.86
N LYS A 123 9.37 -8.51 -4.98
CA LYS A 123 8.59 -8.81 -6.19
C LYS A 123 8.99 -10.14 -6.82
N ALA A 124 10.28 -10.47 -6.85
CA ALA A 124 10.76 -11.76 -7.36
C ALA A 124 10.26 -12.93 -6.50
N ALA A 125 10.30 -12.79 -5.17
CA ALA A 125 9.74 -13.79 -4.25
C ALA A 125 8.22 -13.93 -4.41
N ALA A 126 7.50 -12.81 -4.56
CA ALA A 126 6.05 -12.81 -4.74
C ALA A 126 5.61 -13.56 -6.00
N LYS A 127 6.37 -13.43 -7.10
CA LYS A 127 6.08 -14.09 -8.38
C LYS A 127 5.97 -15.61 -8.27
N VAL A 128 6.73 -16.23 -7.37
CA VAL A 128 6.75 -17.69 -7.18
C VAL A 128 5.84 -18.16 -6.03
N ALA A 129 5.11 -17.24 -5.37
CA ALA A 129 4.18 -17.60 -4.31
C ALA A 129 3.01 -18.43 -4.84
N THR A 130 2.74 -19.56 -4.21
CA THR A 130 1.70 -20.51 -4.65
C THR A 130 0.28 -20.06 -4.30
N ALA A 131 0.13 -19.22 -3.28
CA ALA A 131 -1.14 -18.68 -2.79
C ALA A 131 -1.12 -17.15 -2.73
N ASN A 132 -2.31 -16.55 -2.71
CA ASN A 132 -2.51 -15.13 -2.39
C ASN A 132 -3.65 -15.03 -1.38
N VAL A 133 -3.32 -14.73 -0.13
CA VAL A 133 -4.25 -14.86 0.98
C VAL A 133 -4.60 -13.46 1.51
N PRO A 134 -5.88 -13.08 1.61
CA PRO A 134 -6.26 -11.84 2.26
C PRO A 134 -6.18 -11.96 3.78
N ALA A 135 -5.90 -10.84 4.45
CA ALA A 135 -6.04 -10.76 5.89
C ALA A 135 -7.52 -10.80 6.31
N GLN A 136 -7.79 -11.32 7.49
CA GLN A 136 -9.16 -11.56 7.99
C GLN A 136 -9.84 -10.29 8.54
N ARG A 137 -9.06 -9.29 8.96
CA ARG A 137 -9.58 -8.07 9.61
C ARG A 137 -8.80 -6.85 9.16
N VAL A 138 -9.50 -5.72 9.05
CA VAL A 138 -8.88 -4.40 8.88
C VAL A 138 -8.13 -4.06 10.16
N ASN A 139 -6.87 -3.64 10.05
CA ASN A 139 -6.01 -3.33 11.19
C ASN A 139 -4.79 -2.47 10.78
N GLY A 140 -4.13 -1.80 11.73
CA GLY A 140 -2.85 -1.11 11.50
C GLY A 140 -2.91 0.15 10.64
N GLY A 141 -4.11 0.66 10.34
CA GLY A 141 -4.33 1.92 9.64
C GLY A 141 -5.80 2.33 9.73
N LYS A 142 -6.12 3.51 9.19
CA LYS A 142 -7.45 4.11 9.25
C LYS A 142 -8.01 4.34 7.84
N LEU A 143 -9.20 3.82 7.56
CA LEU A 143 -9.92 4.16 6.33
C LEU A 143 -10.42 5.61 6.39
N GLY A 144 -10.31 6.32 5.27
CA GLY A 144 -10.71 7.71 5.09
C GLY A 144 -11.14 8.00 3.66
N GLN A 145 -11.34 9.27 3.35
CA GLN A 145 -11.64 9.73 2.00
C GLN A 145 -11.02 11.11 1.75
N VAL A 146 -10.62 11.38 0.52
CA VAL A 146 -10.23 12.72 0.02
C VAL A 146 -11.04 13.05 -1.23
N ALA A 147 -11.24 14.33 -1.52
CA ALA A 147 -11.94 14.72 -2.74
C ALA A 147 -11.08 14.35 -3.97
N ALA A 148 -11.72 13.93 -5.06
CA ALA A 148 -11.00 13.42 -6.24
C ALA A 148 -10.12 14.47 -6.94
N ASN A 149 -10.38 15.76 -6.72
CA ASN A 149 -9.54 16.87 -7.16
C ASN A 149 -8.29 17.07 -6.29
N ASP A 150 -8.29 16.54 -5.06
CA ASP A 150 -7.17 16.62 -4.12
C ASP A 150 -6.32 15.33 -4.10
N ALA A 151 -6.81 14.26 -4.75
CA ALA A 151 -6.11 12.99 -4.88
C ALA A 151 -4.90 13.09 -5.82
N THR A 152 -3.86 12.29 -5.53
CA THR A 152 -2.65 12.18 -6.37
C THR A 152 -2.98 11.57 -7.71
N THR A 153 -2.46 12.16 -8.79
CA THR A 153 -2.83 11.77 -10.16
C THR A 153 -2.03 10.59 -10.73
N VAL A 154 -1.11 9.99 -9.95
CA VAL A 154 -0.16 8.97 -10.43
C VAL A 154 -0.20 7.66 -9.58
N PRO A 155 -0.82 6.58 -10.08
CA PRO A 155 -1.78 6.53 -11.18
C PRO A 155 -3.18 6.73 -10.61
N LEU A 156 -3.67 7.97 -10.60
CA LEU A 156 -5.07 8.30 -10.33
C LEU A 156 -5.52 9.53 -11.12
N LYS A 157 -5.53 9.42 -12.45
CA LYS A 157 -6.63 9.81 -13.34
C LYS A 157 -6.27 9.39 -14.79
N ARG A 158 -7.24 8.98 -15.61
CA ARG A 158 -8.06 9.95 -16.36
C ARG A 158 -9.18 10.60 -15.55
N LEU A 159 -9.20 11.94 -15.65
CA LEU A 159 -10.17 12.86 -15.07
C LEU A 159 -11.57 12.56 -15.54
#